data_AF-A0A7C3YZS6-F1
#
_entry.id   AF-A0A7C3YZS6-F1
#
_cell.length_a   1.000
_cell.length_b   1.000
_cell.length_c   1.000
_cell.angle_alpha   90.00
_cell.angle_beta   90.00
_cell.angle_gamma   90.00
#
_symmetry.space_group_name_H-M   'P 1'
#
loop_
_entity.id
_entity.type
_entity.pdbx_description
1 polymer ?
#
loop_
_entity_poly.entity_id
_entity_poly.type
_entity_poly.pdbx_seq_one_letter_code
_entity_poly.pdbx_strand_id
1 'polypeptide(L)'
;MAQSREILLRFDTEDPYTPESDQALERILGLLAEFGLRATFPITGDKLRALRRRGRRDLIRALAAHDVGYHSDTHSVHPTLAEELRTLEWEKGVEAFGAREEAGAFLVGDVFGGIACYTQPGANWVPHAFPWLRRWGVPCHYGESWN
;
A
#
# COMPACT_ATOMS: atom_id res chain seq x y z
N MET A 1 -17.66 23.56 25.12
CA MET A 1 -17.12 23.48 23.76
C MET A 1 -17.03 22.01 23.40
N ALA A 2 -17.68 21.56 22.32
CA ALA A 2 -17.54 20.16 21.89
C ALA A 2 -16.10 19.96 21.39
N GLN A 3 -15.44 18.90 21.87
CA GLN A 3 -14.08 18.57 21.45
C GLN A 3 -14.12 18.10 20.00
N SER A 4 -13.34 18.74 19.11
CA SER A 4 -13.18 18.25 17.74
C SER A 4 -12.44 16.92 17.77
N ARG A 5 -12.98 15.92 17.08
CA ARG A 5 -12.34 14.62 16.89
C ARG A 5 -11.98 14.46 15.43
N GLU A 6 -10.72 14.19 15.16
CA GLU A 6 -10.25 13.83 13.84
C GLU A 6 -10.32 12.31 13.71
N ILE A 7 -10.85 11.83 12.59
CA ILE A 7 -10.98 10.42 12.28
C ILE A 7 -10.26 10.18 10.96
N LEU A 8 -9.29 9.27 10.98
CA LEU A 8 -8.63 8.79 9.77
C LEU A 8 -9.26 7.44 9.39
N LEU A 9 -9.68 7.34 8.13
CA LEU A 9 -10.10 6.07 7.55
C LEU A 9 -8.95 5.52 6.70
N ARG A 10 -8.58 4.26 6.94
CA ARG A 10 -7.57 3.55 6.16
C ARG A 10 -8.13 2.20 5.72
N PHE A 11 -7.85 1.83 4.48
CA PHE A 11 -8.24 0.55 3.91
C PHE A 11 -7.05 -0.09 3.20
N ASP A 12 -6.52 -1.16 3.78
CA ASP A 12 -5.49 -1.95 3.12
C ASP A 12 -6.10 -2.67 1.91
N THR A 13 -5.54 -2.36 0.74
CA THR A 13 -6.08 -2.75 -0.56
C THR A 13 -5.16 -3.82 -1.16
N GLU A 14 -5.32 -5.04 -0.67
CA GLU A 14 -4.26 -6.06 -0.73
C GLU A 14 -4.62 -7.40 -1.40
N ASP A 15 -5.87 -7.63 -1.79
CA ASP A 15 -6.28 -8.90 -2.42
C ASP A 15 -6.28 -8.80 -3.96
N PRO A 16 -5.22 -9.30 -4.65
CA PRO A 16 -5.15 -9.29 -6.11
C PRO A 16 -5.93 -10.46 -6.75
N TYR A 17 -6.41 -11.44 -5.99
CA TYR A 17 -6.86 -12.72 -6.52
C TYR A 17 -8.37 -12.75 -6.71
N THR A 18 -9.14 -12.26 -5.74
CA THR A 18 -10.60 -12.33 -5.82
C THR A 18 -11.17 -11.15 -6.62
N PRO A 19 -12.06 -11.39 -7.60
CA PRO A 19 -12.83 -10.31 -8.24
C PRO A 19 -13.79 -9.62 -7.27
N GLU A 20 -14.28 -10.32 -6.25
CA GLU A 20 -15.18 -9.80 -5.22
C GLU A 20 -14.50 -8.69 -4.40
N SER A 21 -13.19 -8.77 -4.19
CA SER A 21 -12.41 -7.67 -3.60
C SER A 21 -12.53 -6.38 -4.41
N ASP A 22 -12.62 -6.45 -5.75
CA ASP A 22 -12.80 -5.25 -6.59
C ASP A 22 -14.22 -4.66 -6.42
N GLN A 23 -15.24 -5.51 -6.22
CA GLN A 23 -16.61 -5.07 -5.94
C GLN A 23 -16.74 -4.42 -4.56
N ALA A 24 -16.06 -4.97 -3.56
CA ALA A 24 -15.98 -4.37 -2.24
C ALA A 24 -15.30 -3.00 -2.29
N LEU A 25 -14.17 -2.89 -3.00
CA LEU A 25 -13.48 -1.62 -3.22
C LEU A 25 -14.38 -0.60 -3.93
N GLU A 26 -15.11 -1.00 -4.97
CA GLU A 26 -16.10 -0.16 -5.65
C GLU A 26 -17.16 0.37 -4.68
N ARG A 27 -17.70 -0.50 -3.83
CA ARG A 27 -18.72 -0.11 -2.86
C ARG A 27 -18.17 0.87 -1.81
N ILE A 28 -16.96 0.64 -1.31
CA ILE A 28 -16.31 1.54 -0.34
C ILE A 28 -16.08 2.92 -0.97
N LEU A 29 -15.49 2.97 -2.16
CA LEU A 29 -15.22 4.23 -2.87
C LEU A 29 -16.53 4.98 -3.19
N GLY A 30 -17.58 4.25 -3.58
CA GLY A 30 -18.91 4.83 -3.81
C GLY A 30 -19.50 5.47 -2.55
N LEU A 31 -19.41 4.79 -1.40
CA LEU A 31 -19.87 5.33 -0.12
C LEU A 31 -19.04 6.56 0.31
N LEU A 32 -17.71 6.51 0.17
CA LEU A 32 -16.86 7.66 0.47
C LEU A 32 -17.23 8.86 -0.39
N ALA A 33 -17.48 8.65 -1.69
CA ALA A 33 -17.93 9.71 -2.59
C ALA A 33 -19.33 10.25 -2.21
N GLU A 34 -20.27 9.38 -1.86
CA GLU A 34 -21.62 9.76 -1.42
C GLU A 34 -21.59 10.68 -0.19
N PHE A 35 -20.73 10.37 0.78
CA PHE A 35 -20.58 11.17 2.00
C PHE A 35 -19.54 12.30 1.90
N GLY A 36 -18.88 12.48 0.76
CA GLY A 36 -17.82 13.47 0.57
C GLY A 36 -16.60 13.25 1.47
N LEU A 37 -16.31 12.00 1.82
CA LEU A 37 -15.21 11.61 2.70
C LEU A 37 -13.96 11.25 1.91
N ARG A 38 -12.79 11.55 2.50
CA ARG A 38 -11.50 11.06 2.02
C ARG A 38 -10.94 10.01 2.99
N ALA A 39 -10.15 9.10 2.46
CA ALA A 39 -9.51 8.03 3.19
C ALA A 39 -8.10 7.80 2.64
N THR A 40 -7.34 6.93 3.29
CA THR A 40 -6.04 6.45 2.82
C THR A 40 -6.15 5.01 2.35
N PHE A 41 -5.59 4.71 1.18
CA PHE A 41 -5.59 3.37 0.59
C PHE A 41 -4.15 2.91 0.34
N PRO A 42 -3.48 2.26 1.31
CA PRO A 42 -2.28 1.49 1.02
C PRO A 42 -2.64 0.36 0.07
N ILE A 43 -2.05 0.34 -1.13
CA ILE A 43 -2.33 -0.67 -2.16
C ILE A 43 -1.09 -1.51 -2.43
N THR A 44 -1.29 -2.81 -2.63
CA THR A 44 -0.21 -3.71 -3.06
C THR A 44 0.05 -3.55 -4.56
N GLY A 45 1.30 -3.76 -4.98
CA GLY A 45 1.67 -3.64 -6.40
C GLY A 45 0.96 -4.68 -7.28
N ASP A 46 0.78 -5.91 -6.79
CA ASP A 46 0.02 -6.95 -7.46
C ASP A 46 -1.49 -6.67 -7.56
N LYS A 47 -2.11 -6.02 -6.56
CA LYS A 47 -3.51 -5.57 -6.61
C LYS A 47 -3.68 -4.51 -7.68
N LEU A 48 -2.80 -3.52 -7.74
CA LEU A 48 -2.85 -2.51 -8.79
C LEU A 48 -2.66 -3.14 -10.18
N ARG A 49 -1.76 -4.13 -10.32
CA ARG A 49 -1.63 -4.91 -11.57
C ARG A 49 -2.91 -5.71 -11.87
N ALA A 50 -3.58 -6.29 -10.87
CA ALA A 50 -4.83 -7.02 -11.04
C ALA A 50 -5.96 -6.11 -11.54
N LEU A 51 -6.13 -4.92 -10.94
CA LEU A 51 -7.10 -3.92 -11.39
C LEU A 51 -6.86 -3.51 -12.85
N ARG A 52 -5.59 -3.27 -13.24
CA ARG A 52 -5.22 -2.97 -14.63
C ARG A 52 -5.58 -4.12 -15.57
N ARG A 53 -5.21 -5.36 -15.24
CA ARG A 53 -5.50 -6.56 -16.07
C ARG A 53 -7.01 -6.78 -16.24
N ARG A 54 -7.80 -6.52 -15.21
CA ARG A 54 -9.27 -6.65 -15.22
C ARG A 54 -9.97 -5.43 -15.85
N GLY A 55 -9.22 -4.44 -16.32
CA GLY A 55 -9.79 -3.25 -16.96
C GLY A 55 -10.50 -2.29 -16.00
N ARG A 56 -10.28 -2.39 -14.68
CA ARG A 56 -10.90 -1.56 -13.63
C ARG A 56 -10.31 -0.15 -13.53
N ARG A 57 -10.24 0.54 -14.68
CA ARG A 57 -9.76 1.93 -14.78
C ARG A 57 -10.66 2.91 -14.03
N ASP A 58 -11.93 2.56 -13.86
CA ASP A 58 -12.88 3.25 -12.99
C ASP A 58 -12.39 3.29 -11.54
N LEU A 59 -11.98 2.15 -10.97
CA LEU A 59 -11.48 2.08 -9.60
C LEU A 59 -10.15 2.79 -9.42
N ILE A 60 -9.24 2.66 -10.39
CA ILE A 60 -7.95 3.37 -10.34
C ILE A 60 -8.17 4.89 -10.33
N ARG A 61 -9.12 5.40 -11.14
CA ARG A 61 -9.48 6.83 -11.11
C ARG A 61 -10.14 7.25 -9.80
N ALA A 62 -11.02 6.43 -9.25
CA ALA A 62 -11.67 6.72 -7.98
C ALA A 62 -10.67 6.72 -6.80
N LEU A 63 -9.71 5.79 -6.79
CA LEU A 63 -8.60 5.78 -5.83
C LEU A 63 -7.76 7.07 -5.88
N ALA A 64 -7.56 7.65 -7.07
CA ALA A 64 -6.78 8.88 -7.23
C ALA A 64 -7.43 10.13 -6.56
N ALA A 65 -8.69 10.04 -6.10
CA ALA A 65 -9.33 11.09 -5.29
C ALA A 65 -8.98 10.99 -3.78
N HIS A 66 -8.21 9.97 -3.40
CA HIS A 66 -7.82 9.66 -2.04
C HIS A 66 -6.30 9.67 -1.87
N ASP A 67 -5.81 9.57 -0.63
CA ASP A 67 -4.39 9.41 -0.37
C ASP A 67 -3.99 7.94 -0.62
N VAL A 68 -3.16 7.68 -1.63
CA VAL A 68 -2.76 6.31 -1.97
C VAL A 68 -1.36 6.01 -1.43
N GLY A 69 -1.26 4.96 -0.61
CA GLY A 69 -0.02 4.47 -0.03
C GLY A 69 0.48 3.21 -0.74
N TYR A 70 1.70 2.78 -0.40
CA TYR A 70 2.28 1.53 -0.87
C TYR A 70 2.27 0.47 0.24
N HIS A 71 1.83 -0.73 -0.10
CA HIS A 71 1.60 -1.82 0.85
C HIS A 71 2.33 -3.12 0.47
N SER A 72 3.57 -2.98 -0.01
CA SER A 72 4.38 -4.06 -0.61
C SER A 72 3.97 -4.47 -2.02
N ASP A 73 4.88 -5.09 -2.79
CA ASP A 73 4.57 -5.51 -4.16
C ASP A 73 3.71 -6.78 -4.17
N THR A 74 3.95 -7.68 -3.22
CA THR A 74 3.34 -9.03 -3.16
C THR A 74 2.85 -9.42 -1.76
N HIS A 75 2.75 -8.46 -0.84
CA HIS A 75 2.17 -8.62 0.49
C HIS A 75 2.76 -9.80 1.29
N SER A 76 2.00 -10.90 1.45
CA SER A 76 2.33 -12.08 2.25
C SER A 76 2.79 -13.29 1.42
N VAL A 77 3.15 -13.09 0.15
CA VAL A 77 3.72 -14.18 -0.66
C VAL A 77 5.05 -14.62 -0.08
N HIS A 78 5.14 -15.93 0.24
CA HIS A 78 6.34 -16.54 0.80
C HIS A 78 7.46 -16.74 -0.26
N PRO A 79 8.75 -16.58 0.10
CA PRO A 79 9.20 -16.10 1.40
C PRO A 79 8.74 -14.66 1.63
N THR A 80 8.28 -14.31 2.82
CA THR A 80 7.91 -12.92 3.15
C THR A 80 9.17 -12.04 3.21
N LEU A 81 9.02 -10.71 3.19
CA LEU A 81 10.16 -9.80 3.41
C LEU A 81 10.97 -10.15 4.67
N ALA A 82 10.33 -10.38 5.80
CA ALA A 82 11.02 -10.74 7.04
C ALA A 82 11.73 -12.08 6.90
N GLU A 83 11.11 -13.09 6.28
CA GLU A 83 11.75 -14.39 6.05
C GLU A 83 12.97 -14.31 5.15
N GLU A 84 12.87 -13.56 4.04
CA GLU A 84 13.95 -13.35 3.09
C GLU A 84 15.11 -12.57 3.72
N LEU A 85 14.81 -11.51 4.46
CA LEU A 85 15.81 -10.59 4.97
C LEU A 85 16.42 -11.04 6.31
N ARG A 86 15.81 -12.01 7.02
CA ARG A 86 16.23 -12.45 8.37
C ARG A 86 17.69 -12.86 8.47
N THR A 87 18.25 -13.46 7.43
CA THR A 87 19.63 -14.00 7.46
C THR A 87 20.65 -13.10 6.76
N LEU A 88 20.23 -11.93 6.28
CA LEU A 88 21.10 -11.02 5.55
C LEU A 88 21.71 -9.99 6.50
N GLU A 89 22.98 -9.67 6.25
CA GLU A 89 23.63 -8.48 6.79
C GLU A 89 22.91 -7.22 6.30
N TRP A 90 22.99 -6.14 7.09
CA TRP A 90 22.22 -4.91 6.88
C TRP A 90 22.26 -4.38 5.44
N GLU A 91 23.44 -4.16 4.86
CA GLU A 91 23.56 -3.60 3.51
C GLU A 91 22.93 -4.52 2.46
N LYS A 92 23.13 -5.83 2.59
CA LYS A 92 22.52 -6.82 1.68
C LYS A 92 21.01 -6.87 1.85
N GLY A 93 20.52 -6.74 3.08
CA GLY A 93 19.10 -6.69 3.38
C GLY A 93 18.42 -5.45 2.80
N VAL A 94 19.08 -4.29 2.86
CA VAL A 94 18.59 -3.06 2.20
C VAL A 94 18.49 -3.26 0.69
N GLU A 95 19.52 -3.79 0.04
CA GLU A 95 19.49 -4.00 -1.41
C GLU A 95 18.46 -5.06 -1.83
N ALA A 96 18.31 -6.15 -1.06
CA ALA A 96 17.29 -7.17 -1.31
C ALA A 96 15.86 -6.62 -1.16
N PHE A 97 15.60 -5.78 -0.16
CA PHE A 97 14.31 -5.08 -0.04
C PHE A 97 14.01 -4.25 -1.30
N GLY A 98 14.99 -3.45 -1.73
CA GLY A 98 14.86 -2.63 -2.94
C GLY A 98 14.55 -3.46 -4.17
N ALA A 99 15.37 -4.48 -4.43
CA ALA A 99 15.22 -5.36 -5.59
C ALA A 99 13.84 -6.02 -5.68
N ARG A 100 13.23 -6.31 -4.53
CA ARG A 100 11.89 -6.93 -4.45
C ARG A 100 10.75 -5.92 -4.61
N GLU A 101 10.86 -4.77 -3.96
CA GLU A 101 9.72 -3.87 -3.76
C GLU A 101 9.71 -2.68 -4.75
N GLU A 102 10.84 -2.36 -5.37
CA GLU A 102 10.98 -1.18 -6.22
C GLU A 102 10.01 -1.16 -7.41
N ALA A 103 9.76 -2.31 -8.05
CA ALA A 103 8.82 -2.40 -9.16
C ALA A 103 7.39 -2.05 -8.75
N GLY A 104 6.96 -2.50 -7.56
CA GLY A 104 5.64 -2.20 -7.01
C GLY A 104 5.52 -0.73 -6.59
N ALA A 105 6.54 -0.23 -5.88
CA ALA A 105 6.60 1.16 -5.43
C ALA A 105 6.56 2.13 -6.62
N PHE A 106 7.39 1.91 -7.66
CA PHE A 106 7.37 2.75 -8.86
C PHE A 106 6.04 2.71 -9.59
N LEU A 107 5.42 1.53 -9.70
CA LEU A 107 4.11 1.41 -10.33
C LEU A 107 3.05 2.25 -9.60
N VAL A 108 2.99 2.16 -8.27
CA VAL A 108 2.04 2.95 -7.47
C VAL A 108 2.34 4.44 -7.60
N GLY A 109 3.62 4.83 -7.44
CA GLY A 109 4.05 6.23 -7.57
C GLY A 109 3.73 6.83 -8.94
N ASP A 110 3.95 6.11 -10.03
CA ASP A 110 3.64 6.54 -11.40
C ASP A 110 2.13 6.74 -11.60
N VAL A 111 1.30 5.82 -11.11
CA VAL A 111 -0.15 5.86 -11.28
C VAL A 111 -0.80 7.00 -10.51
N PHE A 112 -0.35 7.26 -9.29
CA PHE A 112 -1.00 8.17 -8.37
C PHE A 112 -0.25 9.48 -8.13
N GLY A 113 0.89 9.69 -8.83
CA GLY A 113 1.70 10.91 -8.70
C GLY A 113 2.53 10.99 -7.42
N GLY A 114 2.74 9.85 -6.75
CA GLY A 114 3.48 9.74 -5.49
C GLY A 114 2.97 8.61 -4.61
N ILE A 115 3.60 8.45 -3.44
CA ILE A 115 3.23 7.47 -2.41
C ILE A 115 2.99 8.23 -1.10
N ALA A 116 1.74 8.26 -0.63
CA ALA A 116 1.35 9.04 0.55
C ALA A 116 1.91 8.45 1.86
N CYS A 117 1.97 7.12 1.95
CA CYS A 117 2.54 6.41 3.08
C CYS A 117 3.04 5.02 2.65
N TYR A 118 3.91 4.42 3.45
CA TYR A 118 4.19 3.00 3.39
C TYR A 118 3.55 2.32 4.58
N THR A 119 2.87 1.21 4.31
CA THR A 119 2.30 0.34 5.33
C THR A 119 2.91 -1.04 5.16
N GLN A 120 3.47 -1.60 6.22
CA GLN A 120 4.01 -2.95 6.19
C GLN A 120 2.89 -3.97 5.91
N PRO A 121 3.08 -4.96 5.01
CA PRO A 121 2.13 -6.07 4.88
C PRO A 121 2.12 -6.87 6.18
N GLY A 122 0.98 -7.44 6.57
CA GLY A 122 0.70 -7.98 7.92
C GLY A 122 1.89 -8.57 8.69
N ALA A 123 2.11 -8.13 9.93
CA ALA A 123 3.21 -8.50 10.85
C ALA A 123 4.65 -8.51 10.29
N ASN A 124 4.84 -8.17 9.02
CA ASN A 124 6.04 -8.44 8.24
C ASN A 124 6.92 -7.18 8.18
N TRP A 125 7.21 -6.63 9.36
CA TRP A 125 8.02 -5.42 9.48
C TRP A 125 9.50 -5.71 9.30
N VAL A 126 10.17 -4.89 8.49
CA VAL A 126 11.62 -4.97 8.29
C VAL A 126 12.23 -3.56 8.32
N PRO A 127 13.33 -3.33 9.07
CA PRO A 127 13.98 -2.03 9.13
C PRO A 127 14.65 -1.64 7.80
N HIS A 128 14.91 -2.62 6.93
CA HIS A 128 15.50 -2.45 5.60
C HIS A 128 14.65 -1.59 4.65
N ALA A 129 13.37 -1.37 4.96
CA ALA A 129 12.49 -0.51 4.17
C ALA A 129 12.91 0.97 4.21
N PHE A 130 13.33 1.48 5.38
CA PHE A 130 13.51 2.93 5.59
C PHE A 130 14.48 3.63 4.63
N PRO A 131 15.64 3.06 4.27
CA PRO A 131 16.52 3.65 3.25
C PRO A 131 15.81 3.86 1.90
N TRP A 132 15.00 2.90 1.47
CA TRP A 132 14.25 2.98 0.21
C TRP A 132 13.04 3.90 0.31
N LEU A 133 12.30 3.88 1.41
CA LEU A 133 11.20 4.84 1.64
C LEU A 133 11.69 6.30 1.52
N ARG A 134 12.87 6.60 2.05
CA ARG A 134 13.49 7.93 1.86
C ARG A 134 13.86 8.22 0.40
N ARG A 135 14.42 7.24 -0.32
CA ARG A 135 14.77 7.39 -1.76
C ARG A 135 13.53 7.60 -2.63
N TRP A 136 12.43 6.93 -2.31
CA TRP A 136 11.15 7.05 -3.02
C TRP A 136 10.33 8.28 -2.57
N GLY A 137 10.83 9.07 -1.60
CA GLY A 137 10.14 10.26 -1.13
C GLY A 137 8.86 9.97 -0.32
N VAL A 138 8.75 8.79 0.28
CA VAL A 138 7.58 8.41 1.09
C VAL A 138 7.64 9.13 2.45
N PRO A 139 6.67 10.00 2.79
CA PRO A 139 6.78 10.88 3.94
C PRO A 139 6.40 10.22 5.28
N CYS A 140 5.67 9.10 5.22
CA CYS A 140 5.11 8.46 6.41
C CYS A 140 5.23 6.94 6.33
N HIS A 141 5.71 6.32 7.41
CA HIS A 141 5.58 4.88 7.63
C HIS A 141 4.44 4.65 8.62
N TYR A 142 3.33 4.10 8.15
CA TYR A 142 2.19 3.75 8.99
C TYR A 142 2.34 2.30 9.43
N GLY A 143 2.85 2.09 10.66
CA GLY A 143 2.98 0.77 11.26
C GLY A 143 1.80 0.45 12.18
N GLU A 144 1.47 -0.83 12.29
CA GLU A 144 0.55 -1.32 13.33
C GLU A 144 1.37 -1.85 14.50
N SER A 145 1.07 -1.36 15.71
CA SER A 145 1.86 -1.64 16.93
C SER A 145 1.56 -2.98 17.59
N TRP A 146 0.81 -3.86 16.94
CA TRP A 146 0.36 -5.13 17.52
C TRP A 146 0.54 -6.26 16.51
N ASN A 147 1.74 -6.82 16.47
CA ASN A 147 2.01 -8.22 16.13
C ASN A 147 3.19 -8.70 16.98
#